data_AF-A0A7J6AKN5-F1
#
_entry.id   AF-A0A7J6AKN5-F1
#
_cell.length_a   1.000
_cell.length_b   1.000
_cell.length_c   1.000
_cell.angle_alpha   90.00
_cell.angle_beta   90.00
_cell.angle_gamma   90.00
#
_symmetry.space_group_name_H-M   'P 1'
#
loop_
_entity.id
_entity.type
_entity.pdbx_description
1 polymer ?
#
loop_
_entity_poly.entity_id
_entity_poly.type
_entity_poly.pdbx_seq_one_letter_code
_entity_poly.pdbx_strand_id
1 'polypeptide(L)' 'MSMLKTSVFVGFVLLALVHVSHAACWFEKNNPGATHCQDHVDKTWHPAGSSWTNSKCAKCWCNAGDLSCCHG' A
#
# COMPACT_ATOMS: atom_id res chain seq x y z
N MET A 1 40.18 -18.14 -3.24
CA MET A 1 39.54 -17.13 -2.36
C MET A 1 38.68 -16.10 -3.12
N SER A 2 38.36 -16.32 -4.42
CA SER A 2 37.59 -15.35 -5.23
C SER A 2 36.06 -15.58 -5.18
N MET A 3 35.61 -16.85 -5.17
CA MET A 3 34.19 -17.22 -5.23
C MET A 3 33.36 -16.81 -4.00
N LEU A 4 33.98 -16.71 -2.82
CA LEU A 4 33.28 -16.35 -1.58
C LEU A 4 32.85 -14.87 -1.56
N LYS A 5 33.65 -13.98 -2.18
CA LYS A 5 33.39 -12.53 -2.18
C LYS A 5 32.19 -12.16 -3.03
N THR A 6 32.03 -12.77 -4.20
CA THR A 6 30.91 -12.50 -5.11
C THR A 6 29.58 -12.99 -4.52
N SER A 7 29.59 -14.16 -3.87
CA SER A 7 28.39 -14.74 -3.23
C SER A 7 27.86 -13.87 -2.08
N VAL A 8 28.76 -13.36 -1.23
CA VAL A 8 28.40 -12.48 -0.12
C VAL A 8 27.83 -11.14 -0.62
N PHE A 9 28.43 -10.57 -1.67
CA PHE A 9 27.95 -9.32 -2.28
C PHE A 9 26.53 -9.46 -2.85
N VAL A 10 26.27 -10.55 -3.57
CA VAL A 10 24.92 -10.87 -4.10
C VAL A 10 23.92 -11.06 -2.95
N GLY A 11 24.32 -11.73 -1.87
CA GLY A 11 23.49 -11.88 -0.67
C GLY A 11 23.09 -10.53 -0.04
N PHE A 12 24.04 -9.60 0.10
CA PHE A 12 23.77 -8.26 0.65
C PHE A 12 22.86 -7.42 -0.25
N VAL A 13 23.04 -7.49 -1.58
CA VAL A 13 22.18 -6.78 -2.54
C VAL A 13 20.74 -7.31 -2.49
N LEU A 14 20.56 -8.63 -2.40
CA LEU A 14 19.23 -9.23 -2.29
C LEU A 14 18.54 -8.86 -0.97
N LEU A 15 19.27 -8.82 0.16
CA LEU A 15 18.74 -8.39 1.47
C LEU A 15 18.34 -6.91 1.50
N ALA A 16 19.06 -6.03 0.80
CA ALA A 16 18.70 -4.62 0.69
C ALA A 16 17.40 -4.41 -0.10
N LEU A 17 17.10 -5.26 -1.09
CA LEU A 17 15.86 -5.22 -1.87
C LEU A 17 14.64 -5.76 -1.10
N VAL A 18 14.84 -6.62 -0.08
CA VAL A 18 13.74 -7.14 0.76
C VAL A 18 13.09 -6.04 1.60
N HIS A 19 13.83 -4.99 1.98
CA HIS A 19 13.25 -3.87 2.75
C HIS A 19 12.26 -3.02 1.92
N VAL A 20 12.27 -3.13 0.59
CA VAL A 20 11.39 -2.38 -0.32
C VAL A 20 9.97 -2.97 -0.44
N SER A 21 9.67 -4.11 0.18
CA SER A 21 8.31 -4.65 0.22
C SER A 21 7.55 -4.22 1.49
N HIS A 22 7.32 -2.91 1.68
CA HIS A 22 6.41 -2.39 2.72
C HIS A 22 5.14 -1.73 2.14
N ALA A 23 4.75 -2.11 0.92
CA ALA A 23 3.41 -1.76 0.41
C ALA A 23 2.37 -2.73 1.00
N ALA A 24 2.18 -2.69 2.32
CA ALA A 24 1.09 -3.41 2.97
C ALA A 24 -0.22 -2.72 2.57
N CYS A 25 -0.91 -3.34 1.62
CA CYS A 25 -2.18 -2.85 1.10
C CYS A 25 -3.36 -3.63 1.67
N TRP A 26 -4.49 -2.95 1.84
CA TRP A 26 -5.77 -3.56 2.19
C TRP A 26 -6.86 -3.07 1.26
N PHE A 27 -7.88 -3.92 1.09
CA PHE A 27 -9.02 -3.69 0.22
C PHE A 27 -10.30 -3.93 1.01
N GLU A 28 -11.27 -3.06 0.81
CA GLU A 28 -12.57 -3.14 1.45
C GLU A 28 -13.65 -3.00 0.39
N LYS A 29 -14.60 -3.94 0.42
CA LYS A 29 -15.70 -3.93 -0.53
C LYS A 29 -16.73 -2.91 -0.08
N ASN A 30 -17.10 -2.02 -0.99
CA ASN A 30 -18.18 -1.07 -0.78
C ASN A 30 -19.49 -1.62 -1.37
N ASN A 31 -20.60 -1.02 -0.97
CA ASN A 31 -21.90 -1.37 -1.54
C ASN A 31 -21.93 -1.03 -3.04
N PRO A 32 -22.58 -1.86 -3.89
CA PRO A 32 -22.81 -1.51 -5.29
C PRO A 32 -23.52 -0.15 -5.40
N GLY A 33 -22.97 0.77 -6.19
CA GLY A 33 -23.52 2.12 -6.36
C GLY A 33 -23.19 3.12 -5.25
N ALA A 34 -22.29 2.77 -4.32
CA ALA A 34 -21.82 3.73 -3.33
C ALA A 34 -21.11 4.92 -3.99
N THR A 35 -21.51 6.12 -3.59
CA THR A 35 -20.92 7.38 -4.09
C THR A 35 -19.73 7.84 -3.26
N HIS A 36 -19.51 7.23 -2.10
CA HIS A 36 -18.45 7.55 -1.16
C HIS A 36 -17.89 6.29 -0.49
N CYS A 37 -16.61 6.34 -0.11
CA CYS A 37 -15.96 5.37 0.77
C CYS A 37 -15.67 6.03 2.12
N GLN A 38 -15.77 5.28 3.21
CA GLN A 38 -15.32 5.74 4.51
C GLN A 38 -13.89 5.27 4.75
N ASP A 39 -12.98 6.20 5.02
CA ASP A 39 -11.66 5.89 5.57
C ASP A 39 -11.84 5.42 7.02
N HIS A 40 -11.53 4.15 7.33
CA HIS A 40 -11.68 3.66 8.70
C HIS A 40 -10.56 4.08 9.65
N VAL A 41 -9.48 4.68 9.15
CA VAL A 41 -8.40 5.24 9.97
C VAL A 41 -8.82 6.60 10.52
N ASP A 42 -9.22 7.51 9.62
CA ASP A 42 -9.59 8.88 9.99
C ASP A 42 -11.10 9.09 10.19
N LYS A 43 -11.91 8.07 9.88
CA LYS A 43 -13.39 8.11 9.89
C LYS A 43 -14.00 9.15 8.96
N THR A 44 -13.24 9.62 7.97
CA THR A 44 -13.67 10.61 6.97
C THR A 44 -14.30 9.94 5.74
N TRP A 45 -15.22 10.64 5.08
CA TRP A 45 -15.88 10.15 3.87
C TRP A 45 -15.31 10.83 2.63
N HIS A 46 -15.01 10.03 1.61
CA HIS A 46 -14.37 10.47 0.37
C HIS A 46 -15.19 10.05 -0.84
N PRO A 47 -15.40 10.92 -1.84
CA PRO A 47 -16.21 10.59 -3.00
C PRO A 47 -15.57 9.51 -3.88
N ALA A 48 -16.39 8.72 -4.56
CA ALA A 48 -15.94 7.75 -5.54
C ALA A 48 -15.15 8.45 -6.66
N GLY A 49 -14.01 7.85 -7.05
CA GLY A 49 -13.04 8.42 -7.99
C GLY A 49 -11.97 9.29 -7.33
N SER A 50 -12.02 9.52 -6.02
CA SER A 50 -11.00 10.30 -5.31
C SER A 50 -9.86 9.45 -4.75
N SER A 51 -8.75 10.11 -4.45
CA SER A 51 -7.59 9.54 -3.76
C SER A 51 -7.07 10.51 -2.71
N TRP A 52 -6.59 9.99 -1.58
CA TRP A 52 -6.06 10.81 -0.48
C TRP A 52 -4.94 10.09 0.27
N THR A 53 -4.33 10.79 1.21
CA THR A 53 -3.42 10.22 2.20
C THR A 53 -4.01 10.47 3.59
N ASN A 54 -4.15 9.41 4.38
CA ASN A 54 -4.74 9.50 5.71
C ASN A 54 -3.70 9.85 6.79
N SER A 55 -4.13 10.00 8.04
CA SER A 55 -3.25 10.36 9.18
C SER A 55 -2.17 9.32 9.51
N LYS A 56 -2.25 8.11 8.95
CA LYS A 56 -1.24 7.05 9.05
C LYS A 56 -0.34 6.97 7.82
N CYS A 57 -0.35 8.00 6.98
CA CYS A 57 0.43 8.07 5.75
C CYS A 57 0.10 6.95 4.75
N ALA A 58 -1.07 6.32 4.87
CA ALA A 58 -1.52 5.36 3.87
C ALA A 58 -2.15 6.11 2.70
N LYS A 59 -1.76 5.73 1.48
CA LYS A 59 -2.34 6.26 0.25
C LYS A 59 -3.56 5.43 -0.11
N CYS A 60 -4.70 6.08 -0.26
CA CYS A 60 -6.01 5.46 -0.45
C CYS A 60 -6.67 5.89 -1.77
N TRP A 61 -7.48 5.00 -2.32
CA TRP A 61 -8.29 5.21 -3.52
C TRP A 61 -9.69 4.64 -3.31
N CYS A 62 -10.70 5.46 -3.58
CA CYS A 62 -12.11 5.05 -3.54
C CYS A 62 -12.62 4.82 -4.98
N ASN A 63 -12.89 3.58 -5.33
CA ASN A 63 -13.46 3.18 -6.62
C ASN A 63 -14.98 2.95 -6.51
N ALA A 64 -15.65 2.70 -7.63
CA ALA A 64 -17.11 2.49 -7.72
C ALA A 64 -17.62 1.16 -7.11
N GLY A 65 -16.92 0.62 -6.13
CA GLY A 65 -17.23 -0.67 -5.50
C GLY A 65 -16.21 -1.14 -4.46
N ASP A 66 -15.07 -0.46 -4.32
CA ASP A 66 -14.03 -0.82 -3.38
C ASP A 66 -13.28 0.41 -2.87
N LEU A 67 -12.76 0.30 -1.65
CA LEU A 67 -11.72 1.15 -1.09
C LEU A 67 -10.42 0.36 -1.06
N SER A 68 -9.34 0.92 -1.58
CA SER A 68 -8.00 0.35 -1.46
C SER A 68 -7.07 1.35 -0.80
N CYS A 69 -6.20 0.87 0.09
CA CYS A 69 -5.19 1.71 0.73
C CYS A 69 -3.89 0.93 0.89
N CYS A 70 -2.75 1.63 0.82
CA CYS A 70 -1.42 1.06 1.00
C CYS A 70 -0.58 1.94 1.92
N HIS A 71 0.17 1.32 2.84
CA HIS A 71 1.22 2.04 3.57
C HIS A 71 2.32 2.47 2.60
N GLY A 72 2.79 3.71 2.76
CA GLY A 72 3.89 4.31 2.01
C GLY A 72 5.20 4.29 2.78
#